data_AF-A0A067F2K3-F1
#
_entry.id   AF-A0A067F2K3-F1
#
_cell.length_a   1.000
_cell.length_b   1.000
_cell.length_c   1.000
_cell.angle_alpha   90.00
_cell.angle_beta   90.00
_cell.angle_gamma   90.00
#
_symmetry.space_group_name_H-M   'P 1'
#
loop_
_entity.id
_entity.type
_entity.pdbx_description
1 polymer ?
#
loop_
_entity_poly.entity_id
_entity_poly.type
_entity_poly.pdbx_seq_one_letter_code
_entity_poly.pdbx_strand_id
1 'polypeptide(L)'
;MYLQIISLSASANKLSNIQKQAEEYAALIMEELDPDHLGCIMIDNLEMLLLQAPAQSVKGGESRNLSHMLSQKLKPTQFDNPIRRCCDSTMYFLLDNWQRVWVMAQWIGVMAGLFTYKYIQYKNRAAFEVMGHCVCMAKGAAETLKFNMALILLPVCRNTITWLRNKTKLSGVVPFDDNLNFHKVIAVGISIGVGIHAISHLACDFPRLINASEEKYEPMEPYFGDQPKNYWHFVKSVEGVTGIVMVVLMAIAFTLATPWFRRNKLNLPKPLKKLTGFNAFWYSHHLFVIVYTLLIVHGQYLYLTKKWYKKTTWMYLAIPICLYATERLIRALRSSIKAVSIQKVAVYPGNVLALHMSKPDRFRYKSGQYMFVNCAAVSPFEWHPFSITSAPDDDYLSVHIRTLGDWTRQLRTVFSEVCRPPPNGISGLLRAEGHNNPDFPRVLIDGPYGAPAQDYKEYEVVLLVGLGIGATPMISIVKDIVNNMKAIEEEEENDLENGRDTGVNTTIIIIDNNYEPFFFWTQKKGPIQDKKSILLLGYKRARLVRLV
;
A
#
# COMPACT_ATOMS: atom_id res chain seq x y z
N MET A 1 2.76 -2.88 17.43
CA MET A 1 1.56 -3.10 16.59
C MET A 1 0.29 -3.16 17.44
N TYR A 2 0.22 -4.03 18.46
CA TYR A 2 -0.93 -4.12 19.38
C TYR A 2 -1.29 -2.81 20.09
N LEU A 3 -0.30 -2.04 20.54
CA LEU A 3 -0.52 -0.68 21.05
C LEU A 3 -1.26 0.20 20.03
N GLN A 4 -0.84 0.17 18.76
CA GLN A 4 -1.54 0.90 17.70
C GLN A 4 -2.94 0.35 17.48
N ILE A 5 -3.13 -0.97 17.47
CA ILE A 5 -4.44 -1.61 17.34
C ILE A 5 -5.38 -1.19 18.47
N ILE A 6 -4.95 -1.30 19.73
CA ILE A 6 -5.75 -0.99 20.92
C ILE A 6 -6.02 0.51 21.00
N SER A 7 -5.01 1.33 20.76
CA SER A 7 -5.15 2.80 20.77
C SER A 7 -6.04 3.30 19.63
N LEU A 8 -5.89 2.77 18.40
CA LEU A 8 -6.74 3.11 17.26
C LEU A 8 -8.17 2.60 17.43
N SER A 9 -8.36 1.40 18.01
CA SER A 9 -9.68 0.86 18.32
C SER A 9 -10.38 1.67 19.40
N ALA A 10 -9.67 1.97 20.49
CA ALA A 10 -10.18 2.79 21.58
C ALA A 10 -10.52 4.21 21.11
N SER A 11 -9.67 4.82 20.27
CA SER A 11 -9.92 6.12 19.65
C SER A 11 -11.11 6.08 18.68
N ALA A 12 -11.21 5.04 17.85
CA ALA A 12 -12.34 4.87 16.92
C ALA A 12 -13.68 4.69 17.64
N ASN A 13 -13.64 4.06 18.82
CA ASN A 13 -14.83 3.73 19.61
C ASN A 13 -15.08 4.73 20.76
N LYS A 14 -14.34 5.84 20.81
CA LYS A 14 -14.40 6.88 21.88
C LYS A 14 -14.19 6.35 23.30
N LEU A 15 -13.43 5.26 23.45
CA LEU A 15 -13.11 4.63 24.73
C LEU A 15 -11.86 5.29 25.32
N SER A 16 -12.03 6.48 25.90
CA SER A 16 -10.93 7.32 26.41
C SER A 16 -10.08 6.64 27.50
N ASN A 17 -10.68 5.78 28.33
CA ASN A 17 -9.95 5.02 29.35
C ASN A 17 -9.06 3.94 28.73
N ILE A 18 -9.58 3.16 27.76
CA ILE A 18 -8.79 2.14 27.05
C ILE A 18 -7.68 2.78 26.24
N GLN A 19 -7.90 3.98 25.69
CA GLN A 19 -6.86 4.71 24.96
C GLN A 19 -5.72 5.14 25.89
N LYS A 20 -6.02 5.55 27.13
CA LYS A 20 -5.00 5.89 28.14
C LYS A 20 -4.24 4.67 28.63
N GLN A 21 -4.89 3.50 28.67
CA GLN A 21 -4.32 2.22 29.11
C GLN A 21 -3.85 1.34 27.95
N ALA A 22 -3.84 1.85 26.71
CA ALA A 22 -3.52 1.04 25.53
C ALA A 22 -2.07 0.52 25.56
N GLU A 23 -1.16 1.30 26.15
CA GLU A 23 0.24 0.88 26.39
C GLU A 23 0.31 -0.25 27.40
N GLU A 24 -0.45 -0.14 28.48
CA GLU A 24 -0.52 -1.16 29.54
C GLU A 24 -1.15 -2.45 29.01
N TYR A 25 -2.26 -2.38 28.26
CA TYR A 25 -2.87 -3.56 27.64
C TYR A 25 -2.00 -4.18 26.56
N ALA A 26 -1.33 -3.39 25.73
CA ALA A 26 -0.41 -3.92 24.74
C ALA A 26 0.82 -4.55 25.39
N ALA A 27 1.32 -3.96 26.47
CA ALA A 27 2.42 -4.51 27.25
C ALA A 27 2.00 -5.84 27.89
N LEU A 28 0.84 -5.90 28.55
CA LEU A 28 0.30 -7.13 29.14
C LEU A 28 0.09 -8.24 28.10
N ILE A 29 -0.47 -7.91 26.93
CA ILE A 29 -0.64 -8.87 25.84
C ILE A 29 0.70 -9.39 25.33
N MET A 30 1.71 -8.52 25.20
CA MET A 30 3.06 -8.93 24.76
C MET A 30 3.85 -9.64 25.87
N GLU A 31 3.66 -9.29 27.13
CA GLU A 31 4.26 -9.97 28.27
C GLU A 31 3.75 -11.41 28.38
N GLU A 32 2.48 -11.63 28.06
CA GLU A 32 1.84 -12.95 28.07
C GLU A 32 2.10 -13.76 26.79
N LEU A 33 2.06 -13.13 25.61
CA LEU A 33 2.14 -13.83 24.32
C LEU A 33 3.53 -13.84 23.67
N ASP A 34 4.45 -13.02 24.18
CA ASP A 34 5.85 -12.93 23.77
C ASP A 34 6.78 -12.99 25.02
N PRO A 35 6.79 -14.15 25.72
CA PRO A 35 7.57 -14.35 26.95
C PRO A 35 9.08 -14.21 26.72
N ASP A 36 9.53 -14.31 25.48
CA ASP A 36 10.94 -14.17 25.08
C ASP A 36 11.30 -12.73 24.64
N HIS A 37 10.32 -11.81 24.66
CA HIS A 37 10.44 -10.41 24.23
C HIS A 37 10.99 -10.26 22.80
N LEU A 38 10.70 -11.20 21.90
CA LEU A 38 11.16 -11.22 20.51
C LEU A 38 10.48 -10.13 19.65
N GLY A 39 9.43 -9.49 20.15
CA GLY A 39 8.61 -8.52 19.45
C GLY A 39 7.58 -9.16 18.50
N CYS A 40 7.48 -10.49 18.51
CA CYS A 40 6.57 -11.28 17.71
C CYS A 40 5.91 -12.38 18.57
N ILE A 41 4.66 -12.74 18.25
CA ILE A 41 3.94 -13.77 18.97
C ILE A 41 4.13 -15.09 18.21
N MET A 42 4.81 -16.03 18.86
CA MET A 42 4.92 -17.40 18.37
C MET A 42 3.54 -18.04 18.32
N ILE A 43 3.28 -18.86 17.28
CA ILE A 43 2.01 -19.57 17.13
C ILE A 43 1.74 -20.46 18.34
N ASP A 44 2.76 -21.07 18.93
CA ASP A 44 2.63 -21.95 20.08
C ASP A 44 2.11 -21.19 21.32
N ASN A 45 2.50 -19.92 21.48
CA ASN A 45 2.02 -19.05 22.56
C ASN A 45 0.58 -18.59 22.31
N LEU A 46 0.24 -18.32 21.04
CA LEU A 46 -1.11 -18.02 20.62
C LEU A 46 -2.03 -19.26 20.78
N GLU A 47 -1.52 -20.45 20.46
CA GLU A 47 -2.19 -21.75 20.61
C GLU A 47 -2.51 -22.03 22.08
N MET A 48 -1.60 -21.71 22.99
CA MET A 48 -1.82 -21.83 24.43
C MET A 48 -2.93 -20.92 24.96
N LEU A 49 -3.10 -19.73 24.37
CA LEU A 49 -4.16 -18.78 24.73
C LEU A 49 -5.50 -19.11 24.05
N LEU A 50 -5.46 -19.68 22.84
CA LEU A 50 -6.65 -20.02 22.03
C LEU A 50 -7.22 -21.42 22.30
N LEU A 51 -6.44 -22.39 22.80
CA LEU A 51 -6.91 -23.76 23.10
C LEU A 51 -7.50 -23.94 24.51
N GLN A 52 -7.45 -22.93 25.39
CA GLN A 52 -7.88 -23.06 26.79
C GLN A 52 -9.31 -22.60 27.11
N ALA A 53 -10.17 -22.32 26.12
CA ALA A 53 -11.57 -21.95 26.39
C ALA A 53 -12.57 -22.70 25.49
N PRO A 54 -13.65 -23.37 25.97
CA PRO A 54 -13.97 -23.84 27.31
C PRO A 54 -14.55 -25.28 27.33
N ALA A 55 -14.46 -26.00 28.45
CA ALA A 55 -15.28 -27.20 28.68
C ALA A 55 -15.54 -27.48 30.18
N GLN A 56 -15.98 -26.48 30.94
CA GLN A 56 -16.65 -26.73 32.23
C GLN A 56 -17.45 -25.51 32.68
N SER A 57 -18.69 -25.76 33.08
CA SER A 57 -19.64 -24.78 33.59
C SER A 57 -19.05 -24.03 34.79
N VAL A 58 -18.88 -22.71 34.67
CA VAL A 58 -18.32 -21.87 35.73
C VAL A 58 -19.35 -21.66 36.83
N LYS A 59 -19.25 -22.42 37.93
CA LYS A 59 -19.71 -21.97 39.25
C LYS A 59 -18.60 -21.14 39.88
N GLY A 60 -18.96 -19.98 40.45
CA GLY A 60 -18.07 -18.85 40.78
C GLY A 60 -17.02 -19.05 41.88
N GLY A 61 -16.28 -20.16 41.92
CA GLY A 61 -15.18 -20.41 42.85
C GLY A 61 -13.83 -20.78 42.20
N GLU A 62 -13.78 -21.10 40.91
CA GLU A 62 -12.60 -21.75 40.29
C GLU A 62 -11.65 -20.84 39.49
N SER A 63 -11.89 -19.53 39.40
CA SER A 63 -11.04 -18.66 38.56
C SER A 63 -9.60 -18.54 39.09
N ARG A 64 -9.40 -18.68 40.41
CA ARG A 64 -8.07 -18.67 41.06
C ARG A 64 -7.24 -19.92 40.74
N ASN A 65 -7.88 -21.08 40.59
CA ASN A 65 -7.19 -22.32 40.23
C ASN A 65 -6.87 -22.38 38.73
N LEU A 66 -7.74 -21.82 37.88
CA LEU A 66 -7.47 -21.69 36.44
C LEU A 66 -6.30 -20.74 36.17
N SER A 67 -6.24 -19.59 36.87
CA SER A 67 -5.12 -18.64 36.75
C SER A 67 -3.81 -19.19 37.33
N HIS A 68 -3.86 -20.00 38.39
CA HIS A 68 -2.69 -20.69 38.92
C HIS A 68 -2.19 -21.85 38.02
N MET A 69 -3.09 -22.57 37.35
CA MET A 69 -2.72 -23.61 36.37
C MET A 69 -2.18 -23.03 35.05
N LEU A 70 -2.77 -21.92 34.57
CA LEU A 70 -2.23 -21.12 33.47
C LEU A 70 -0.79 -20.69 33.79
N SER A 71 -0.57 -20.09 34.96
CA SER A 71 0.75 -19.65 35.43
C SER A 71 1.79 -20.78 35.56
N GLN A 72 1.38 -22.00 35.92
CA GLN A 72 2.29 -23.14 36.06
C GLN A 72 2.65 -23.85 34.73
N LYS A 73 1.80 -23.78 33.69
CA LYS A 73 2.09 -24.39 32.37
C LYS A 73 2.73 -23.44 31.36
N LEU A 74 2.65 -22.13 31.59
CA LEU A 74 3.30 -21.05 30.83
C LEU A 74 4.76 -20.82 31.26
N LYS A 75 5.56 -21.85 31.51
CA LYS A 75 6.97 -21.63 31.85
C LYS A 75 7.70 -21.07 30.61
N PRO A 76 8.26 -19.84 30.66
CA PRO A 76 9.07 -19.30 29.58
C PRO A 76 10.26 -20.23 29.36
N THR A 77 10.54 -20.61 28.12
CA THR A 77 11.83 -21.20 27.77
C THR A 77 12.89 -20.10 27.87
N GLN A 78 13.47 -19.94 29.06
CA GLN A 78 14.63 -19.07 29.25
C GLN A 78 15.80 -19.57 28.39
N PHE A 79 16.02 -18.91 27.25
CA PHE A 79 17.26 -19.03 26.50
C PHE A 79 18.16 -17.82 26.77
N ASP A 80 19.12 -18.03 27.66
CA ASP A 80 20.13 -17.04 28.04
C ASP A 80 21.20 -16.88 26.94
N ASN A 81 20.94 -15.97 25.98
CA ASN A 81 22.02 -15.21 25.33
C ASN A 81 21.46 -14.04 24.47
N PRO A 82 21.83 -12.78 24.72
CA PRO A 82 21.40 -11.64 23.90
C PRO A 82 21.85 -11.75 22.43
N ILE A 83 22.99 -12.41 22.19
CA ILE A 83 23.51 -12.66 20.83
C ILE A 83 22.64 -13.68 20.10
N ARG A 84 22.23 -14.76 20.78
CA ARG A 84 21.37 -15.79 20.21
C ARG A 84 19.98 -15.22 19.90
N ARG A 85 19.41 -14.43 20.82
CA ARG A 85 18.16 -13.69 20.60
C ARG A 85 18.23 -12.74 19.41
N CYS A 86 19.33 -12.00 19.25
CA CYS A 86 19.54 -11.13 18.09
C CYS A 86 19.64 -11.94 16.78
N CYS A 87 20.34 -13.08 16.82
CA CYS A 87 20.49 -13.99 15.68
C CYS A 87 19.14 -14.59 15.28
N ASP A 88 18.38 -15.11 16.24
CA ASP A 88 17.06 -15.70 16.01
C ASP A 88 16.07 -14.64 15.50
N SER A 89 16.03 -13.46 16.10
CA SER A 89 15.21 -12.33 15.64
C SER A 89 15.56 -11.91 14.20
N THR A 90 16.87 -11.83 13.88
CA THR A 90 17.34 -11.51 12.53
C THR A 90 16.98 -12.63 11.54
N MET A 91 17.10 -13.90 11.95
CA MET A 91 16.73 -15.05 11.13
C MET A 91 15.23 -15.04 10.82
N TYR A 92 14.37 -14.84 11.83
CA TYR A 92 12.93 -14.75 11.62
C TYR A 92 12.56 -13.56 10.74
N PHE A 93 13.17 -12.39 10.96
CA PHE A 93 12.98 -11.23 10.10
C PHE A 93 13.34 -11.53 8.64
N LEU A 94 14.49 -12.18 8.40
CA LEU A 94 14.93 -12.58 7.08
C LEU A 94 13.99 -13.60 6.45
N LEU A 95 13.53 -14.61 7.19
CA LEU A 95 12.59 -15.61 6.70
C LEU A 95 11.25 -14.98 6.33
N ASP A 96 10.73 -14.06 7.13
CA ASP A 96 9.44 -13.41 6.90
C ASP A 96 9.47 -12.39 5.75
N ASN A 97 10.63 -11.77 5.54
CA ASN A 97 10.80 -10.67 4.58
C ASN A 97 11.78 -11.02 3.46
N TRP A 98 12.08 -12.31 3.23
CA TRP A 98 13.14 -12.74 2.33
C TRP A 98 12.94 -12.17 0.90
N GLN A 99 11.70 -12.12 0.42
CA GLN A 99 11.37 -11.53 -0.89
C GLN A 99 11.71 -10.04 -0.96
N ARG A 100 11.43 -9.29 0.12
CA ARG A 100 11.76 -7.86 0.21
C ARG A 100 13.27 -7.67 0.25
N VAL A 101 13.96 -8.44 1.08
CA VAL A 101 15.43 -8.41 1.20
C VAL A 101 16.09 -8.75 -0.13
N TRP A 102 15.59 -9.78 -0.82
CA TRP A 102 16.04 -10.19 -2.14
C TRP A 102 15.92 -9.05 -3.17
N VAL A 103 14.73 -8.45 -3.31
CA VAL A 103 14.51 -7.35 -4.25
C VAL A 103 15.38 -6.12 -3.89
N MET A 104 15.52 -5.81 -2.61
CA MET A 104 16.38 -4.73 -2.13
C MET A 104 17.85 -4.98 -2.43
N ALA A 105 18.35 -6.20 -2.21
CA ALA A 105 19.71 -6.59 -2.53
C ALA A 105 19.99 -6.47 -4.02
N GLN A 106 19.06 -6.92 -4.88
CA GLN A 106 19.17 -6.78 -6.33
C GLN A 106 19.20 -5.31 -6.76
N TRP A 107 18.29 -4.49 -6.22
CA TRP A 107 18.23 -3.06 -6.53
C TRP A 107 19.52 -2.33 -6.11
N ILE A 108 20.02 -2.57 -4.90
CA ILE A 108 21.28 -1.99 -4.40
C ILE A 108 22.47 -2.50 -5.23
N GLY A 109 22.51 -3.78 -5.57
CA GLY A 109 23.57 -4.36 -6.40
C GLY A 109 23.65 -3.72 -7.79
N VAL A 110 22.51 -3.57 -8.48
CA VAL A 110 22.44 -2.88 -9.78
C VAL A 110 22.88 -1.42 -9.65
N MET A 111 22.42 -0.72 -8.62
CA MET A 111 22.80 0.66 -8.33
C MET A 111 24.31 0.82 -8.12
N ALA A 112 24.91 -0.02 -7.27
CA ALA A 112 26.34 -0.01 -7.01
C ALA A 112 27.15 -0.36 -8.26
N GLY A 113 26.70 -1.34 -9.05
CA GLY A 113 27.32 -1.75 -10.31
C GLY A 113 27.31 -0.63 -11.35
N LEU A 114 26.16 0.01 -11.57
CA LEU A 114 26.02 1.13 -12.51
C LEU A 114 26.85 2.35 -12.09
N PHE A 115 26.82 2.69 -10.80
CA PHE A 115 27.63 3.78 -10.27
C PHE A 115 29.12 3.51 -10.50
N THR A 116 29.60 2.33 -10.10
CA THR A 116 31.00 1.92 -10.23
C THR A 116 31.44 1.87 -11.68
N TYR A 117 30.62 1.31 -12.56
CA TYR A 117 30.88 1.26 -14.01
C TYR A 117 31.10 2.67 -14.58
N LYS A 118 30.20 3.62 -14.30
CA LYS A 118 30.36 5.00 -14.80
C LYS A 118 31.48 5.75 -14.12
N TYR A 119 31.70 5.52 -12.84
CA TYR A 119 32.81 6.11 -12.10
C TYR A 119 34.15 5.72 -12.72
N ILE A 120 34.39 4.42 -12.96
CA ILE A 120 35.62 3.92 -13.60
C ILE A 120 35.71 4.42 -15.04
N GLN A 121 34.61 4.42 -15.79
CA GLN A 121 34.60 4.93 -17.16
C GLN A 121 35.06 6.40 -17.23
N TYR A 122 34.62 7.26 -16.30
CA TYR A 122 35.00 8.67 -16.30
C TYR A 122 36.37 8.92 -15.67
N LYS A 123 36.83 8.06 -14.76
CA LYS A 123 38.21 8.09 -14.25
C LYS A 123 39.23 7.92 -15.37
N ASN A 124 38.91 7.13 -16.39
CA ASN A 124 39.78 6.85 -17.53
C ASN A 124 39.53 7.79 -18.73
N ARG A 125 38.96 8.99 -18.52
CA ARG A 125 38.73 10.00 -19.57
C ARG A 125 39.53 11.25 -19.28
N ALA A 126 39.87 12.01 -20.33
CA ALA A 126 40.54 13.31 -20.21
C ALA A 126 39.81 14.31 -19.28
N ALA A 127 38.48 14.18 -19.15
CA ALA A 127 37.68 14.97 -18.21
C ALA A 127 38.09 14.79 -16.73
N PHE A 128 38.69 13.66 -16.38
CA PHE A 128 39.21 13.39 -15.04
C PHE A 128 40.42 14.25 -14.70
N GLU A 129 41.29 14.56 -15.65
CA GLU A 129 42.47 15.38 -15.39
C GLU A 129 42.09 16.76 -14.87
N VAL A 130 40.97 17.31 -15.35
CA VAL A 130 40.46 18.63 -14.95
C VAL A 130 39.56 18.55 -13.71
N MET A 131 38.49 17.76 -13.79
CA MET A 131 37.44 17.73 -12.77
C MET A 131 37.71 16.72 -11.66
N GLY A 132 38.62 15.75 -11.86
CA GLY A 132 38.98 14.71 -10.90
C GLY A 132 37.80 13.84 -10.48
N HIS A 133 37.76 13.47 -9.20
CA HIS A 133 36.71 12.59 -8.68
C HIS A 133 35.29 13.17 -8.80
N CYS A 134 35.15 14.49 -8.92
CA CYS A 134 33.85 15.14 -8.99
C CYS A 134 33.06 14.75 -10.24
N VAL A 135 33.69 14.69 -11.41
CA VAL A 135 33.00 14.22 -12.63
C VAL A 135 32.64 12.74 -12.52
N CYS A 136 33.45 11.91 -11.86
CA CYS A 136 33.16 10.50 -11.66
C CYS A 136 31.95 10.31 -10.73
N MET A 137 31.88 11.06 -9.62
CA MET A 137 30.74 11.06 -8.72
C MET A 137 29.47 11.58 -9.42
N ALA A 138 29.58 12.69 -10.15
CA ALA A 138 28.47 13.28 -10.87
C ALA A 138 27.89 12.31 -11.92
N LYS A 139 28.75 11.64 -12.69
CA LYS A 139 28.33 10.71 -13.76
C LYS A 139 27.91 9.34 -13.22
N GLY A 140 28.53 8.86 -12.14
CA GLY A 140 28.07 7.68 -11.40
C GLY A 140 26.65 7.87 -10.89
N ALA A 141 26.40 9.00 -10.21
CA ALA A 141 25.07 9.35 -9.71
C ALA A 141 24.06 9.60 -10.85
N ALA A 142 24.48 10.18 -11.97
CA ALA A 142 23.62 10.32 -13.14
C ALA A 142 23.16 8.97 -13.71
N GLU A 143 24.03 7.93 -13.70
CA GLU A 143 23.65 6.60 -14.18
C GLU A 143 22.58 5.95 -13.30
N THR A 144 22.76 6.04 -11.99
CA THR A 144 21.81 5.52 -11.02
C THR A 144 20.49 6.29 -11.04
N LEU A 145 20.53 7.59 -11.29
CA LEU A 145 19.34 8.42 -11.51
C LEU A 145 18.56 7.97 -12.75
N LYS A 146 19.22 7.73 -13.89
CA LYS A 146 18.52 7.24 -15.09
C LYS A 146 17.80 5.92 -14.83
N PHE A 147 18.46 4.99 -14.14
CA PHE A 147 17.85 3.72 -13.75
C PHE A 147 16.67 3.89 -12.81
N ASN A 148 16.79 4.70 -11.75
CA ASN A 148 15.69 4.90 -10.80
C ASN A 148 14.53 5.71 -11.40
N MET A 149 14.82 6.70 -12.24
CA MET A 149 13.78 7.44 -12.97
C MET A 149 13.07 6.51 -13.96
N ALA A 150 13.74 5.53 -14.56
CA ALA A 150 13.06 4.48 -15.32
C ALA A 150 12.19 3.58 -14.41
N LEU A 151 12.75 3.11 -13.30
CA LEU A 151 12.12 2.12 -12.43
C LEU A 151 10.93 2.67 -11.64
N ILE A 152 10.95 3.93 -11.20
CA ILE A 152 9.94 4.51 -10.29
C ILE A 152 8.52 4.52 -10.87
N LEU A 153 8.37 4.47 -12.20
CA LEU A 153 7.07 4.39 -12.88
C LEU A 153 6.43 3.01 -12.79
N LEU A 154 7.22 1.93 -12.77
CA LEU A 154 6.72 0.56 -12.80
C LEU A 154 5.84 0.21 -11.59
N PRO A 155 6.21 0.53 -10.33
CA PRO A 155 5.39 0.19 -9.17
C PRO A 155 4.04 0.93 -9.13
N VAL A 156 3.89 2.03 -9.86
CA VAL A 156 2.63 2.78 -9.96
C VAL A 156 1.80 2.40 -11.19
N CYS A 157 2.28 1.43 -11.98
CA CYS A 157 1.54 0.77 -13.05
C CYS A 157 0.64 -0.34 -12.47
N ARG A 158 -0.52 0.03 -11.93
CA ARG A 158 -1.38 -0.88 -11.14
C ARG A 158 -1.96 -2.03 -11.93
N ASN A 159 -2.31 -1.82 -13.20
CA ASN A 159 -2.85 -2.88 -14.05
C ASN A 159 -1.72 -3.89 -14.33
N THR A 160 -0.53 -3.40 -14.68
CA THR A 160 0.65 -4.23 -14.92
C THR A 160 1.05 -5.02 -13.68
N ILE A 161 1.10 -4.37 -12.50
CA ILE A 161 1.44 -5.05 -11.24
C ILE A 161 0.39 -6.10 -10.87
N THR A 162 -0.91 -5.80 -11.03
CA THR A 162 -1.98 -6.77 -10.78
C THR A 162 -1.90 -7.95 -11.74
N TRP A 163 -1.60 -7.71 -13.02
CA TRP A 163 -1.39 -8.76 -14.01
C TRP A 163 -0.19 -9.63 -13.67
N LEU A 164 0.97 -9.03 -13.37
CA LEU A 164 2.17 -9.76 -12.96
C LEU A 164 1.90 -10.64 -11.74
N ARG A 165 1.24 -10.09 -10.72
CA ARG A 165 0.90 -10.83 -9.50
C ARG A 165 -0.03 -12.01 -9.75
N ASN A 166 -1.08 -11.83 -10.55
CA ASN A 166 -2.15 -12.82 -10.69
C ASN A 166 -1.94 -13.81 -11.86
N LYS A 167 -1.12 -13.46 -12.87
CA LYS A 167 -0.96 -14.25 -14.11
C LYS A 167 0.43 -14.85 -14.28
N THR A 168 1.39 -14.48 -13.44
CA THR A 168 2.76 -15.01 -13.53
C THR A 168 3.18 -15.66 -12.22
N LYS A 169 4.19 -16.54 -12.27
CA LYS A 169 4.81 -17.13 -11.08
C LYS A 169 5.77 -16.17 -10.35
N LEU A 170 5.89 -14.91 -10.80
CA LEU A 170 6.81 -13.94 -10.19
C LEU A 170 6.38 -13.55 -8.77
N SER A 171 5.11 -13.72 -8.39
CA SER A 171 4.64 -13.46 -7.01
C SER A 171 5.37 -14.31 -5.97
N GLY A 172 5.93 -15.46 -6.35
CA GLY A 172 6.74 -16.30 -5.48
C GLY A 172 8.10 -15.68 -5.11
N VAL A 173 8.61 -14.72 -5.88
CA VAL A 173 9.94 -14.11 -5.67
C VAL A 173 9.91 -12.59 -5.55
N VAL A 174 8.84 -11.92 -6.00
CA VAL A 174 8.66 -10.47 -5.94
C VAL A 174 7.41 -10.14 -5.10
N PRO A 175 7.53 -9.33 -4.04
CA PRO A 175 6.40 -8.94 -3.20
C PRO A 175 5.63 -7.78 -3.86
N PHE A 176 4.81 -8.10 -4.87
CA PHE A 176 4.09 -7.09 -5.67
C PHE A 176 3.13 -6.20 -4.85
N ASP A 177 2.67 -6.65 -3.69
CA ASP A 177 1.81 -5.87 -2.80
C ASP A 177 2.55 -4.71 -2.11
N ASP A 178 3.89 -4.76 -2.08
CA ASP A 178 4.74 -3.68 -1.57
C ASP A 178 5.17 -2.67 -2.63
N ASN A 179 4.57 -2.71 -3.83
CA ASN A 179 4.91 -1.81 -4.95
C ASN A 179 4.99 -0.33 -4.53
N LEU A 180 4.02 0.18 -3.77
CA LEU A 180 4.00 1.58 -3.32
C LEU A 180 5.05 1.86 -2.23
N ASN A 181 5.44 0.86 -1.44
CA ASN A 181 6.55 1.01 -0.49
C ASN A 181 7.88 1.05 -1.26
N PHE A 182 8.05 0.18 -2.25
CA PHE A 182 9.22 0.19 -3.11
C PHE A 182 9.33 1.50 -3.92
N HIS A 183 8.22 2.06 -4.42
CA HIS A 183 8.21 3.38 -5.06
C HIS A 183 8.79 4.48 -4.15
N LYS A 184 8.48 4.48 -2.86
CA LYS A 184 9.03 5.44 -1.89
C LYS A 184 10.52 5.21 -1.66
N VAL A 185 10.96 3.95 -1.58
CA VAL A 185 12.39 3.61 -1.44
C VAL A 185 13.18 4.09 -2.66
N ILE A 186 12.67 3.88 -3.87
CA ILE A 186 13.28 4.40 -5.10
C ILE A 186 13.34 5.94 -5.05
N ALA A 187 12.29 6.62 -4.58
CA ALA A 187 12.30 8.07 -4.43
C ALA A 187 13.38 8.59 -3.45
N VAL A 188 13.69 7.84 -2.39
CA VAL A 188 14.83 8.13 -1.51
C VAL A 188 16.15 7.95 -2.27
N GLY A 189 16.30 6.86 -3.03
CA GLY A 189 17.47 6.64 -3.89
C GLY A 189 17.66 7.76 -4.92
N ILE A 190 16.57 8.26 -5.51
CA ILE A 190 16.58 9.41 -6.42
C ILE A 190 17.04 10.67 -5.68
N SER A 191 16.52 10.96 -4.48
CA SER A 191 16.94 12.12 -3.68
C SER A 191 18.45 12.12 -3.43
N ILE A 192 19.00 10.97 -3.02
CA ILE A 192 20.44 10.79 -2.78
C ILE A 192 21.23 10.99 -4.07
N GLY A 193 20.81 10.34 -5.17
CA GLY A 193 21.43 10.48 -6.48
C GLY A 193 21.44 11.92 -6.99
N VAL A 194 20.31 12.64 -6.85
CA VAL A 194 20.19 14.06 -7.23
C VAL A 194 21.15 14.92 -6.40
N GLY A 195 21.22 14.68 -5.09
CA GLY A 195 22.16 15.38 -4.21
C GLY A 195 23.60 15.20 -4.66
N ILE A 196 24.07 13.95 -4.82
CA ILE A 196 25.43 13.66 -5.27
C ILE A 196 25.69 14.28 -6.65
N HIS A 197 24.76 14.12 -7.59
CA HIS A 197 24.91 14.63 -8.96
C HIS A 197 24.99 16.16 -9.02
N ALA A 198 24.01 16.85 -8.42
CA ALA A 198 23.90 18.30 -8.45
C ALA A 198 25.02 18.97 -7.66
N ILE A 199 25.35 18.47 -6.46
CA ILE A 199 26.46 19.01 -5.66
C ILE A 199 27.79 18.82 -6.38
N SER A 200 28.05 17.63 -6.96
CA SER A 200 29.29 17.39 -7.69
C SER A 200 29.46 18.35 -8.87
N HIS A 201 28.38 18.61 -9.63
CA HIS A 201 28.43 19.58 -10.73
C HIS A 201 28.58 21.03 -10.22
N LEU A 202 27.68 21.48 -9.34
CA LEU A 202 27.60 22.88 -8.92
C LEU A 202 28.75 23.31 -8.02
N ALA A 203 29.13 22.47 -7.05
CA ALA A 203 30.11 22.83 -6.02
C ALA A 203 31.54 22.38 -6.36
N CYS A 204 31.73 21.52 -7.36
CA CYS A 204 33.06 20.99 -7.68
C CYS A 204 33.44 21.07 -9.17
N ASP A 205 32.67 20.49 -10.10
CA ASP A 205 33.05 20.48 -11.52
C ASP A 205 33.13 21.89 -12.11
N PHE A 206 32.10 22.71 -11.91
CA PHE A 206 32.09 24.07 -12.47
C PHE A 206 33.23 24.94 -11.91
N PRO A 207 33.48 25.02 -10.59
CA PRO A 207 34.64 25.74 -10.07
C PRO A 207 35.99 25.21 -10.61
N ARG A 208 36.14 23.88 -10.77
CA ARG A 208 37.38 23.29 -11.30
C ARG A 208 37.60 23.62 -12.77
N LEU A 209 36.55 23.66 -13.58
CA LEU A 209 36.65 24.06 -14.99
C LEU A 209 37.05 25.53 -15.15
N ILE A 210 36.53 26.42 -14.30
CA ILE A 210 36.84 27.86 -14.34
C ILE A 210 38.28 28.13 -13.87
N ASN A 211 38.73 27.40 -12.86
CA ASN A 211 40.04 27.62 -12.23
C ASN A 211 41.17 26.76 -12.85
N ALA A 212 40.91 25.99 -13.91
CA ALA A 212 41.94 25.23 -14.60
C ALA A 212 42.91 26.19 -15.32
N SER A 213 44.21 25.87 -15.34
CA SER A 213 45.16 26.53 -16.24
C SER A 213 44.79 26.22 -17.70
N GLU A 214 45.21 27.07 -18.64
CA GLU A 214 44.94 26.88 -20.07
C GLU A 214 45.41 25.50 -20.56
N GLU A 215 46.63 25.09 -20.23
CA GLU A 215 47.17 23.75 -20.53
C GLU A 215 46.30 22.63 -19.95
N LYS A 216 45.82 22.78 -18.72
CA LYS A 216 44.97 21.79 -18.07
C LYS A 216 43.57 21.77 -18.69
N TYR A 217 43.09 22.89 -19.21
CA TYR A 217 41.77 23.02 -19.81
C TYR A 217 41.72 22.54 -21.26
N GLU A 218 42.83 22.59 -22.00
CA GLU A 218 42.94 22.19 -23.41
C GLU A 218 42.14 20.91 -23.78
N PRO A 219 42.18 19.81 -22.99
CA PRO A 219 41.42 18.60 -23.34
C PRO A 219 39.88 18.78 -23.30
N MET A 220 39.38 19.84 -22.65
CA MET A 220 37.96 20.16 -22.47
C MET A 220 37.38 21.06 -23.57
N GLU A 221 38.22 21.74 -24.34
CA GLU A 221 37.79 22.61 -25.45
C GLU A 221 36.83 21.92 -26.45
N PRO A 222 37.04 20.65 -26.86
CA PRO A 222 36.11 19.98 -27.78
C PRO A 222 34.69 19.80 -27.23
N TYR A 223 34.51 19.90 -25.90
CA TYR A 223 33.23 19.68 -25.24
C TYR A 223 32.53 20.98 -24.85
N PHE A 224 33.31 21.96 -24.40
CA PHE A 224 32.84 23.20 -23.79
C PHE A 224 33.18 24.47 -24.58
N GLY A 225 34.05 24.39 -25.60
CA GLY A 225 34.59 25.55 -26.31
C GLY A 225 35.63 26.30 -25.48
N ASP A 226 35.77 27.60 -25.71
CA ASP A 226 36.68 28.47 -24.95
C ASP A 226 36.38 28.41 -23.45
N GLN A 227 37.44 28.48 -22.62
CA GLN A 227 37.31 28.35 -21.18
C GLN A 227 36.37 29.42 -20.59
N PRO A 228 35.25 29.02 -19.95
CA PRO A 228 34.35 29.96 -19.32
C PRO A 228 34.99 30.62 -18.09
N LYS A 229 35.05 31.95 -18.08
CA LYS A 229 35.58 32.74 -16.95
C LYS A 229 34.57 33.02 -15.84
N ASN A 230 33.29 32.70 -16.07
CA ASN A 230 32.20 33.01 -15.15
C ASN A 230 31.32 31.78 -14.88
N TYR A 231 31.05 31.51 -13.61
CA TYR A 231 30.18 30.44 -13.13
C TYR A 231 28.78 30.45 -13.77
N TRP A 232 28.25 31.65 -14.02
CA TRP A 232 26.93 31.81 -14.63
C TRP A 232 26.83 31.24 -16.04
N HIS A 233 27.96 31.04 -16.75
CA HIS A 233 27.97 30.35 -18.04
C HIS A 233 27.38 28.93 -17.91
N PHE A 234 27.81 28.18 -16.89
CA PHE A 234 27.33 26.83 -16.65
C PHE A 234 25.91 26.80 -16.09
N VAL A 235 25.54 27.74 -15.21
CA VAL A 235 24.19 27.81 -14.64
C VAL A 235 23.14 28.17 -15.69
N LYS A 236 23.45 29.08 -16.61
CA LYS A 236 22.54 29.52 -17.68
C LYS A 236 22.52 28.57 -18.88
N SER A 237 23.41 27.58 -18.92
CA SER A 237 23.37 26.52 -19.93
C SER A 237 22.05 25.74 -19.88
N VAL A 238 21.75 25.01 -20.95
CA VAL A 238 20.55 24.16 -21.00
C VAL A 238 20.60 23.14 -19.87
N GLU A 239 21.73 22.50 -19.61
CA GLU A 239 21.91 21.52 -18.55
C GLU A 239 21.75 22.12 -17.15
N GLY A 240 22.32 23.31 -16.93
CA GLY A 240 22.21 24.05 -15.67
C GLY A 240 20.77 24.44 -15.35
N VAL A 241 20.08 25.10 -16.29
CA VAL A 241 18.69 25.54 -16.11
C VAL A 241 17.75 24.35 -15.94
N THR A 242 17.83 23.34 -16.82
CA THR A 242 16.99 22.14 -16.72
C THR A 242 17.24 21.40 -15.41
N GLY A 243 18.51 21.26 -14.99
CA GLY A 243 18.91 20.62 -13.74
C GLY A 243 18.33 21.32 -12.52
N ILE A 244 18.51 22.64 -12.40
CA ILE A 244 18.02 23.43 -11.27
C ILE A 244 16.49 23.41 -11.20
N VAL A 245 15.80 23.61 -12.34
CA VAL A 245 14.34 23.57 -12.38
C VAL A 245 13.82 22.18 -11.98
N MET A 246 14.43 21.10 -12.45
CA MET A 246 14.06 19.74 -12.01
C MET A 246 14.23 19.57 -10.50
N VAL A 247 15.36 20.00 -9.92
CA VAL A 247 15.62 19.90 -8.48
C VAL A 247 14.55 20.64 -7.67
N VAL A 248 14.20 21.86 -8.07
CA VAL A 248 13.16 22.67 -7.40
C VAL A 248 11.80 21.99 -7.47
N LEU A 249 11.38 21.53 -8.65
CA LEU A 249 10.09 20.85 -8.83
C LEU A 249 10.02 19.54 -8.04
N MET A 250 11.11 18.77 -8.03
CA MET A 250 11.22 17.53 -7.25
C MET A 250 11.20 17.81 -5.75
N ALA A 251 11.87 18.86 -5.27
CA ALA A 251 11.85 19.24 -3.86
C ALA A 251 10.42 19.58 -3.39
N ILE A 252 9.66 20.33 -4.20
CA ILE A 252 8.23 20.61 -3.94
C ILE A 252 7.42 19.31 -3.88
N ALA A 253 7.52 18.47 -4.91
CA ALA A 253 6.75 17.23 -4.99
C ALA A 253 7.09 16.24 -3.87
N PHE A 254 8.36 16.09 -3.50
CA PHE A 254 8.81 15.16 -2.46
C PHE A 254 8.40 15.65 -1.07
N THR A 255 8.50 16.96 -0.80
CA THR A 255 8.07 17.55 0.46
C THR A 255 6.58 17.33 0.69
N LEU A 256 5.75 17.62 -0.32
CA LEU A 256 4.29 17.46 -0.23
C LEU A 256 3.84 15.99 -0.25
N ALA A 257 4.66 15.07 -0.75
CA ALA A 257 4.41 13.63 -0.69
C ALA A 257 4.68 13.01 0.69
N THR A 258 5.41 13.69 1.59
CA THR A 258 5.69 13.18 2.94
C THR A 258 4.40 12.97 3.74
N PRO A 259 4.35 11.97 4.67
CA PRO A 259 3.14 11.69 5.45
C PRO A 259 2.63 12.87 6.27
N TRP A 260 3.53 13.76 6.71
CA TRP A 260 3.24 14.91 7.56
C TRP A 260 2.41 15.95 6.81
N PHE A 261 2.83 16.31 5.58
CA PHE A 261 2.13 17.24 4.70
C PHE A 261 0.89 16.60 4.08
N ARG A 262 1.01 15.39 3.52
CA ARG A 262 -0.08 14.69 2.83
C ARG A 262 -1.26 14.37 3.75
N ARG A 263 -1.01 13.98 5.01
CA ARG A 263 -2.07 13.67 5.99
C ARG A 263 -2.49 14.88 6.83
N ASN A 264 -2.01 16.08 6.49
CA ASN A 264 -2.32 17.33 7.18
C ASN A 264 -2.08 17.27 8.70
N LYS A 265 -0.96 16.65 9.12
CA LYS A 265 -0.60 16.51 10.54
C LYS A 265 0.11 17.75 11.10
N LEU A 266 0.54 18.68 10.25
CA LEU A 266 1.22 19.90 10.66
C LEU A 266 0.21 20.99 11.00
N ASN A 267 0.35 21.59 12.18
CA ASN A 267 -0.42 22.76 12.60
C ASN A 267 0.19 24.03 11.97
N LEU A 268 -0.05 24.23 10.68
CA LEU A 268 0.41 25.42 9.95
C LEU A 268 -0.61 26.58 10.01
N PRO A 269 -0.16 27.84 9.87
CA PRO A 269 -1.02 29.00 9.73
C PRO A 269 -2.04 28.84 8.59
N LYS A 270 -3.22 29.47 8.73
CA LYS A 270 -4.35 29.38 7.77
C LYS A 270 -3.97 29.49 6.29
N PRO A 271 -3.09 30.41 5.83
CA PRO A 271 -2.74 30.48 4.41
C PRO A 271 -1.94 29.24 3.94
N LEU A 272 -1.03 28.72 4.77
CA LEU A 272 -0.19 27.57 4.44
C LEU A 272 -0.93 26.24 4.58
N LYS A 273 -2.04 26.19 5.33
CA LYS A 273 -2.89 25.01 5.46
C LYS A 273 -3.59 24.61 4.15
N LYS A 274 -3.71 25.53 3.18
CA LYS A 274 -4.19 25.20 1.82
C LYS A 274 -3.15 24.43 1.00
N LEU A 275 -1.87 24.49 1.39
CA LEU A 275 -0.76 23.79 0.73
C LEU A 275 -0.50 22.41 1.34
N THR A 276 -1.35 21.93 2.26
CA THR A 276 -1.26 20.60 2.86
C THR A 276 -2.49 19.75 2.50
N GLY A 277 -2.39 18.44 2.70
CA GLY A 277 -3.46 17.50 2.41
C GLY A 277 -3.31 16.74 1.10
N PHE A 278 -4.29 15.90 0.80
CA PHE A 278 -4.24 14.97 -0.33
C PHE A 278 -4.22 15.68 -1.69
N ASN A 279 -5.01 16.75 -1.87
CA ASN A 279 -5.05 17.49 -3.13
C ASN A 279 -3.71 18.19 -3.42
N ALA A 280 -3.11 18.84 -2.43
CA ALA A 280 -1.79 19.45 -2.57
C ALA A 280 -0.72 18.43 -2.96
N PHE A 281 -0.72 17.26 -2.31
CA PHE A 281 0.08 16.12 -2.73
C PHE A 281 -0.20 15.73 -4.18
N TRP A 282 -1.45 15.52 -4.56
CA TRP A 282 -1.83 14.99 -5.87
C TRP A 282 -1.41 15.93 -7.01
N TYR A 283 -1.71 17.23 -6.92
CA TYR A 283 -1.37 18.21 -7.94
C TYR A 283 0.15 18.42 -8.03
N SER A 284 0.84 18.57 -6.89
CA SER A 284 2.30 18.70 -6.91
C SER A 284 3.00 17.45 -7.42
N HIS A 285 2.44 16.26 -7.20
CA HIS A 285 3.05 15.04 -7.73
C HIS A 285 2.99 15.00 -9.26
N HIS A 286 1.97 15.59 -9.91
CA HIS A 286 1.88 15.68 -11.39
C HIS A 286 2.97 16.54 -12.03
N LEU A 287 3.72 17.33 -11.24
CA LEU A 287 4.94 18.01 -11.71
C LEU A 287 5.95 17.02 -12.31
N PHE A 288 5.83 15.71 -12.03
CA PHE A 288 6.62 14.67 -12.69
C PHE A 288 6.58 14.78 -14.22
N VAL A 289 5.45 15.18 -14.84
CA VAL A 289 5.36 15.33 -16.31
C VAL A 289 6.36 16.36 -16.82
N ILE A 290 6.47 17.49 -16.12
CA ILE A 290 7.44 18.55 -16.43
C ILE A 290 8.86 18.05 -16.16
N VAL A 291 9.09 17.39 -15.02
CA VAL A 291 10.41 16.84 -14.65
C VAL A 291 10.92 15.83 -15.69
N TYR A 292 10.08 14.91 -16.19
CA TYR A 292 10.50 13.95 -17.22
C TYR A 292 10.77 14.62 -18.57
N THR A 293 9.98 15.64 -18.93
CA THR A 293 10.24 16.44 -20.14
C THR A 293 11.61 17.12 -20.04
N LEU A 294 11.89 17.77 -18.90
CA LEU A 294 13.18 18.39 -18.63
C LEU A 294 14.32 17.37 -18.54
N LEU A 295 14.08 16.17 -18.03
CA LEU A 295 15.09 15.10 -17.96
C LEU A 295 15.52 14.62 -19.35
N ILE A 296 14.58 14.52 -20.30
CA ILE A 296 14.88 14.19 -21.69
C ILE A 296 15.72 15.31 -22.32
N VAL A 297 15.33 16.57 -22.14
CA VAL A 297 16.09 17.73 -22.63
C VAL A 297 17.49 17.76 -22.02
N HIS A 298 17.59 17.65 -20.70
CA HIS A 298 18.85 17.58 -19.95
C HIS A 298 19.76 16.45 -20.47
N GLY A 299 19.19 15.26 -20.71
CA GLY A 299 19.88 14.11 -21.27
C GLY A 299 20.27 14.25 -22.75
N GLN A 300 19.67 15.18 -23.49
CA GLN A 300 19.97 15.41 -24.90
C GLN A 300 21.07 16.46 -25.12
N TYR A 301 21.23 17.43 -24.21
CA TYR A 301 22.21 18.51 -24.39
C TYR A 301 23.58 18.25 -23.76
N LEU A 302 23.79 17.11 -23.10
CA LEU A 302 25.03 16.73 -22.39
C LEU A 302 26.37 17.24 -22.99
N TYR A 303 27.11 18.03 -22.21
CA TYR A 303 28.50 18.45 -22.49
C TYR A 303 29.43 17.35 -23.01
N LEU A 304 29.67 16.31 -22.20
CA LEU A 304 30.74 15.33 -22.40
C LEU A 304 30.36 14.17 -23.37
N THR A 305 29.18 14.20 -23.98
CA THR A 305 28.72 13.14 -24.88
C THR A 305 27.85 13.72 -25.99
N LYS A 306 28.46 13.98 -27.14
CA LYS A 306 27.77 14.60 -28.30
C LYS A 306 27.05 13.59 -29.19
N LYS A 307 27.61 12.38 -29.38
CA LYS A 307 27.02 11.34 -30.26
C LYS A 307 25.70 10.82 -29.69
N TRP A 308 24.61 10.91 -30.48
CA TRP A 308 23.25 10.62 -30.02
C TRP A 308 23.05 9.20 -29.46
N TYR A 309 23.63 8.19 -30.12
CA TYR A 309 23.53 6.79 -29.70
C TYR A 309 24.30 6.46 -28.41
N LYS A 310 25.18 7.37 -27.95
CA LYS A 310 25.86 7.26 -26.65
C LYS A 310 25.08 7.95 -25.51
N LYS A 311 24.04 8.73 -25.83
CA LYS A 311 23.19 9.40 -24.85
C LYS A 311 22.14 8.42 -24.36
N THR A 312 22.44 7.69 -23.29
CA THR A 312 21.59 6.56 -22.85
C THR A 312 20.28 6.99 -22.15
N THR A 313 20.09 8.26 -21.80
CA THR A 313 18.89 8.73 -21.05
C THR A 313 17.58 8.31 -21.73
N TRP A 314 17.41 8.54 -23.03
CA TRP A 314 16.19 8.16 -23.73
C TRP A 314 16.00 6.63 -23.79
N MET A 315 17.09 5.87 -23.81
CA MET A 315 17.06 4.40 -23.86
C MET A 315 16.51 3.82 -22.55
N TYR A 316 16.93 4.38 -21.40
CA TYR A 316 16.39 3.99 -20.09
C TYR A 316 14.90 4.34 -19.97
N LEU A 317 14.49 5.48 -20.53
CA LEU A 317 13.15 6.04 -20.30
C LEU A 317 12.10 5.55 -21.31
N ALA A 318 12.49 5.13 -22.51
CA ALA A 318 11.54 4.80 -23.58
C ALA A 318 10.51 3.74 -23.16
N ILE A 319 10.98 2.57 -22.69
CA ILE A 319 10.08 1.45 -22.34
C ILE A 319 9.18 1.82 -21.13
N PRO A 320 9.70 2.31 -19.99
CA PRO A 320 8.87 2.62 -18.84
C PRO A 320 7.86 3.74 -19.08
N ILE A 321 8.23 4.79 -19.83
CA ILE A 321 7.30 5.87 -20.18
C ILE A 321 6.19 5.34 -21.10
N CYS A 322 6.54 4.56 -22.13
CA CYS A 322 5.54 3.96 -23.02
C CYS A 322 4.60 3.02 -22.26
N LEU A 323 5.14 2.18 -21.36
CA LEU A 323 4.34 1.30 -20.51
C LEU A 323 3.38 2.09 -19.62
N TYR A 324 3.89 3.13 -18.93
CA TYR A 324 3.08 3.99 -18.08
C TYR A 324 1.99 4.71 -18.87
N ALA A 325 2.34 5.32 -20.01
CA ALA A 325 1.40 6.02 -20.88
C ALA A 325 0.31 5.08 -21.42
N THR A 326 0.69 3.87 -21.84
CA THR A 326 -0.25 2.84 -22.30
C THR A 326 -1.19 2.42 -21.17
N GLU A 327 -0.70 2.23 -19.95
CA GLU A 327 -1.57 1.94 -18.80
C GLU A 327 -2.57 3.08 -18.54
N ARG A 328 -2.10 4.34 -18.58
CA ARG A 328 -2.96 5.50 -18.37
C ARG A 328 -4.02 5.63 -19.46
N LEU A 329 -3.66 5.33 -20.71
CA LEU A 329 -4.59 5.30 -21.85
C LEU A 329 -5.62 4.19 -21.70
N ILE A 330 -5.21 2.95 -21.40
CA ILE A 330 -6.13 1.83 -21.17
C ILE A 330 -7.14 2.18 -20.07
N ARG A 331 -6.67 2.80 -18.99
CA ARG A 331 -7.53 3.22 -17.87
C ARG A 331 -8.53 4.29 -18.29
N ALA A 332 -8.08 5.31 -19.01
CA ALA A 332 -8.94 6.38 -19.52
C ALA A 332 -10.02 5.83 -20.48
N LEU A 333 -9.65 4.88 -21.34
CA LEU A 333 -10.61 4.21 -22.22
C LEU A 333 -11.59 3.37 -21.42
N ARG A 334 -11.12 2.49 -20.52
CA ARG A 334 -11.98 1.62 -19.69
C ARG A 334 -12.99 2.43 -18.86
N SER A 335 -12.55 3.51 -18.22
CA SER A 335 -13.39 4.33 -17.35
C SER A 335 -14.38 5.21 -18.11
N SER A 336 -14.09 5.53 -19.38
CA SER A 336 -14.98 6.35 -20.22
C SER A 336 -16.14 5.56 -20.82
N ILE A 337 -16.10 4.22 -20.84
CA ILE A 337 -16.98 3.43 -21.71
C ILE A 337 -18.37 3.19 -21.11
N LYS A 338 -18.57 3.01 -19.80
CA LYS A 338 -19.91 2.83 -19.21
C LYS A 338 -20.02 3.33 -17.76
N ALA A 339 -21.01 4.18 -17.50
CA ALA A 339 -21.44 4.49 -16.14
C ALA A 339 -22.21 3.31 -15.55
N VAL A 340 -22.06 3.09 -14.24
CA VAL A 340 -22.83 2.08 -13.51
C VAL A 340 -24.13 2.68 -12.99
N SER A 341 -25.22 1.92 -13.06
CA SER A 341 -26.49 2.35 -12.46
C SER A 341 -26.46 2.09 -10.97
N ILE A 342 -26.76 3.10 -10.17
CA ILE A 342 -26.96 2.96 -8.73
C ILE A 342 -28.28 2.20 -8.51
N GLN A 343 -28.21 1.08 -7.79
CA GLN A 343 -29.36 0.23 -7.47
C GLN A 343 -29.93 0.59 -6.10
N LYS A 344 -29.03 0.78 -5.12
CA LYS A 344 -29.38 1.06 -3.74
C LYS A 344 -28.34 1.92 -3.06
N VAL A 345 -28.80 2.86 -2.24
CA VAL A 345 -27.97 3.73 -1.42
C VAL A 345 -28.46 3.65 0.02
N ALA A 346 -27.52 3.55 0.96
CA ALA A 346 -27.82 3.60 2.38
C ALA A 346 -26.83 4.53 3.11
N VAL A 347 -27.36 5.50 3.86
CA VAL A 347 -26.57 6.44 4.66
C VAL A 347 -26.71 6.09 6.14
N TYR A 348 -25.69 5.45 6.70
CA TYR A 348 -25.71 4.94 8.08
C TYR A 348 -25.47 6.04 9.12
N PRO A 349 -26.13 5.94 10.31
CA PRO A 349 -25.80 6.75 11.47
C PRO A 349 -24.42 6.34 12.00
N GLY A 350 -23.39 7.07 11.58
CA GLY A 350 -21.98 6.68 11.77
C GLY A 350 -21.02 7.24 10.74
N ASN A 351 -21.48 8.16 9.87
CA ASN A 351 -20.67 8.77 8.82
C ASN A 351 -20.17 7.74 7.78
N VAL A 352 -21.01 6.74 7.48
CA VAL A 352 -20.75 5.72 6.45
C VAL A 352 -21.85 5.76 5.39
N LEU A 353 -21.44 5.77 4.13
CA LEU A 353 -22.30 5.68 2.95
C LEU A 353 -22.05 4.32 2.28
N ALA A 354 -23.09 3.51 2.12
CA ALA A 354 -23.04 2.32 1.28
C ALA A 354 -23.67 2.60 -0.08
N LEU A 355 -22.94 2.25 -1.14
CA LEU A 355 -23.39 2.33 -2.51
C LEU A 355 -23.45 0.93 -3.09
N HIS A 356 -24.61 0.55 -3.61
CA HIS A 356 -24.84 -0.65 -4.40
C HIS A 356 -25.10 -0.24 -5.84
N MET A 357 -24.38 -0.86 -6.76
CA MET A 357 -24.39 -0.50 -8.18
C MET A 357 -24.42 -1.74 -9.05
N SER A 358 -24.90 -1.60 -10.28
CA SER A 358 -24.90 -2.67 -11.27
C SER A 358 -23.49 -3.21 -11.53
N LYS A 359 -23.34 -4.53 -11.56
CA LYS A 359 -22.11 -5.20 -11.96
C LYS A 359 -22.02 -5.27 -13.49
N PRO A 360 -20.99 -4.68 -14.12
CA PRO A 360 -20.82 -4.81 -15.58
C PRO A 360 -20.53 -6.27 -15.99
N ASP A 361 -21.04 -6.71 -17.14
CA ASP A 361 -20.99 -8.12 -17.63
C ASP A 361 -19.58 -8.76 -17.61
N ARG A 362 -18.52 -7.95 -17.74
CA ARG A 362 -17.13 -8.41 -17.77
C ARG A 362 -16.31 -8.00 -16.54
N PHE A 363 -16.97 -7.54 -15.48
CA PHE A 363 -16.33 -7.14 -14.24
C PHE A 363 -16.15 -8.36 -13.32
N ARG A 364 -15.05 -9.10 -13.53
CA ARG A 364 -14.65 -10.24 -12.70
C ARG A 364 -13.59 -9.81 -11.69
N TYR A 365 -13.82 -10.09 -10.41
CA TYR A 365 -12.93 -9.71 -9.31
C TYR A 365 -12.81 -10.85 -8.29
N LYS A 366 -11.83 -10.72 -7.38
CA LYS A 366 -11.65 -11.61 -6.22
C LYS A 366 -11.97 -10.86 -4.93
N SER A 367 -12.42 -11.56 -3.90
CA SER A 367 -12.62 -10.97 -2.58
C SER A 367 -11.36 -10.29 -2.04
N GLY A 368 -11.57 -9.17 -1.34
CA GLY A 368 -10.50 -8.31 -0.86
C GLY A 368 -9.93 -7.32 -1.88
N GLN A 369 -10.32 -7.39 -3.17
CA GLN A 369 -9.97 -6.38 -4.16
C GLN A 369 -10.67 -5.03 -3.94
N TYR A 370 -10.13 -3.98 -4.54
CA TYR A 370 -10.70 -2.64 -4.50
C TYR A 370 -10.92 -2.07 -5.91
N MET A 371 -11.72 -1.01 -6.02
CA MET A 371 -11.94 -0.27 -7.25
C MET A 371 -11.91 1.23 -7.01
N PHE A 372 -11.67 2.00 -8.06
CA PHE A 372 -11.81 3.45 -8.04
C PHE A 372 -13.22 3.84 -8.40
N VAL A 373 -13.75 4.82 -7.67
CA VAL A 373 -15.06 5.41 -7.89
C VAL A 373 -14.89 6.89 -8.21
N ASN A 374 -15.58 7.33 -9.26
CA ASN A 374 -15.73 8.74 -9.61
C ASN A 374 -17.23 9.09 -9.60
N CYS A 375 -17.55 10.27 -9.07
CA CYS A 375 -18.90 10.82 -9.07
C CYS A 375 -18.82 12.22 -9.67
N ALA A 376 -19.37 12.38 -10.88
CA ALA A 376 -19.28 13.63 -11.63
C ALA A 376 -19.96 14.82 -10.92
N ALA A 377 -20.97 14.55 -10.08
CA ALA A 377 -21.65 15.56 -9.28
C ALA A 377 -20.78 16.11 -8.13
N VAL A 378 -19.73 15.41 -7.73
CA VAL A 378 -18.76 15.88 -6.72
C VAL A 378 -17.53 16.49 -7.39
N SER A 379 -16.89 15.71 -8.26
CA SER A 379 -15.73 16.17 -9.03
C SER A 379 -15.55 15.27 -10.27
N PRO A 380 -15.55 15.84 -11.49
CA PRO A 380 -15.46 15.05 -12.72
C PRO A 380 -14.09 14.41 -12.94
N PHE A 381 -13.05 14.87 -12.25
CA PHE A 381 -11.66 14.42 -12.46
C PHE A 381 -11.10 13.58 -11.30
N GLU A 382 -11.73 13.61 -10.13
CA GLU A 382 -11.22 12.89 -8.96
C GLU A 382 -11.70 11.44 -8.90
N TRP A 383 -10.75 10.53 -8.75
CA TRP A 383 -10.99 9.11 -8.58
C TRP A 383 -10.50 8.66 -7.21
N HIS A 384 -11.38 8.04 -6.43
CA HIS A 384 -11.08 7.62 -5.06
C HIS A 384 -11.18 6.09 -4.91
N PRO A 385 -10.21 5.42 -4.26
CA PRO A 385 -10.20 3.97 -4.11
C PRO A 385 -11.08 3.50 -2.95
N PHE A 386 -11.87 2.44 -3.17
CA PHE A 386 -12.69 1.78 -2.15
C PHE A 386 -12.66 0.26 -2.32
N SER A 387 -12.52 -0.46 -1.21
CA SER A 387 -12.62 -1.92 -1.18
C SER A 387 -14.01 -2.37 -1.64
N ILE A 388 -14.05 -3.39 -2.48
CA ILE A 388 -15.32 -4.01 -2.90
C ILE A 388 -15.83 -4.83 -1.72
N THR A 389 -17.08 -4.61 -1.31
CA THR A 389 -17.71 -5.26 -0.14
C THR A 389 -18.73 -6.32 -0.51
N SER A 390 -19.07 -6.47 -1.79
CA SER A 390 -19.89 -7.57 -2.33
C SER A 390 -19.02 -8.80 -2.59
N ALA A 391 -19.59 -10.00 -2.54
CA ALA A 391 -18.90 -11.22 -2.96
C ALA A 391 -18.76 -11.28 -4.49
N PRO A 392 -17.70 -11.91 -5.03
CA PRO A 392 -17.51 -12.08 -6.47
C PRO A 392 -18.70 -12.66 -7.23
N ASP A 393 -19.52 -13.46 -6.57
CA ASP A 393 -20.70 -14.11 -7.16
C ASP A 393 -21.99 -13.30 -7.02
N ASP A 394 -21.96 -12.17 -6.28
CA ASP A 394 -23.10 -11.25 -6.22
C ASP A 394 -23.36 -10.62 -7.60
N ASP A 395 -24.63 -10.40 -7.96
CA ASP A 395 -25.07 -9.72 -9.19
C ASP A 395 -24.90 -8.19 -9.16
N TYR A 396 -24.43 -7.66 -8.02
CA TYR A 396 -24.20 -6.25 -7.79
C TYR A 396 -22.79 -6.00 -7.27
N LEU A 397 -22.32 -4.77 -7.42
CA LEU A 397 -21.12 -4.28 -6.77
C LEU A 397 -21.51 -3.41 -5.58
N SER A 398 -20.82 -3.55 -4.45
CA SER A 398 -21.01 -2.66 -3.31
C SER A 398 -19.71 -2.11 -2.76
N VAL A 399 -19.79 -0.89 -2.21
CA VAL A 399 -18.70 -0.22 -1.47
C VAL A 399 -19.25 0.46 -0.23
N HIS A 400 -18.46 0.46 0.84
CA HIS A 400 -18.75 1.16 2.09
C HIS A 400 -17.74 2.29 2.30
N ILE A 401 -18.22 3.53 2.31
CA ILE A 401 -17.41 4.75 2.27
C ILE A 401 -17.58 5.52 3.57
N ARG A 402 -16.50 5.64 4.35
CA ARG A 402 -16.49 6.50 5.55
C ARG A 402 -16.20 7.95 5.16
N THR A 403 -17.00 8.90 5.67
CA THR A 403 -16.81 10.32 5.39
C THR A 403 -15.71 10.95 6.24
N LEU A 404 -14.50 11.01 5.68
CA LEU A 404 -13.30 11.54 6.35
C LEU A 404 -12.75 12.79 5.64
N GLY A 405 -12.79 12.81 4.32
CA GLY A 405 -12.29 13.89 3.45
C GLY A 405 -13.38 14.82 2.93
N ASP A 406 -12.94 15.91 2.31
CA ASP A 406 -13.74 16.85 1.51
C ASP A 406 -14.57 16.13 0.43
N TRP A 407 -13.92 15.32 -0.41
CA TRP A 407 -14.62 14.58 -1.47
C TRP A 407 -15.67 13.61 -0.89
N THR A 408 -15.31 12.81 0.11
CA THR A 408 -16.26 11.85 0.72
C THR A 408 -17.41 12.52 1.46
N ARG A 409 -17.21 13.73 2.02
CA ARG A 409 -18.29 14.51 2.65
C ARG A 409 -19.26 15.02 1.60
N GLN A 410 -18.76 15.59 0.50
CA GLN A 410 -19.59 16.04 -0.62
C GLN A 410 -20.35 14.87 -1.24
N LEU A 411 -19.69 13.73 -1.45
CA LEU A 411 -20.35 12.51 -1.94
C LEU A 411 -21.54 12.12 -1.07
N ARG A 412 -21.35 12.10 0.26
CA ARG A 412 -22.46 11.82 1.19
C ARG A 412 -23.57 12.86 1.08
N THR A 413 -23.26 14.14 0.98
CA THR A 413 -24.28 15.20 0.84
C THR A 413 -25.12 14.96 -0.41
N VAL A 414 -24.49 14.81 -1.56
CA VAL A 414 -25.17 14.57 -2.85
C VAL A 414 -26.07 13.34 -2.76
N PHE A 415 -25.57 12.22 -2.21
CA PHE A 415 -26.38 11.02 -2.07
C PHE A 415 -27.43 11.09 -0.95
N SER A 416 -27.27 11.96 0.03
CA SER A 416 -28.28 12.15 1.09
C SER A 416 -29.49 12.93 0.58
N GLU A 417 -29.30 13.87 -0.35
CA GLU A 417 -30.37 14.67 -0.95
C GLU A 417 -31.37 13.82 -1.75
N VAL A 418 -30.89 12.74 -2.39
CA VAL A 418 -31.73 11.76 -3.10
C VAL A 418 -32.27 10.65 -2.20
N CYS A 419 -31.79 10.52 -0.96
CA CYS A 419 -32.29 9.51 -0.02
C CYS A 419 -33.50 10.02 0.76
N ARG A 420 -34.48 9.13 0.96
CA ARG A 420 -35.66 9.42 1.79
C ARG A 420 -35.51 8.73 3.16
N PRO A 421 -36.11 9.29 4.22
CA PRO A 421 -36.21 8.59 5.49
C PRO A 421 -37.05 7.31 5.32
N PRO A 422 -36.77 6.25 6.10
CA PRO A 422 -37.48 4.99 5.98
C PRO A 422 -38.93 5.19 6.49
N PRO A 423 -39.92 4.50 5.89
CA PRO A 423 -41.35 4.69 6.22
C PRO A 423 -41.67 4.45 7.69
N ASN A 424 -40.84 3.66 8.40
CA ASN A 424 -41.08 3.29 9.79
C ASN A 424 -40.20 4.05 10.81
N GLY A 425 -39.44 5.09 10.42
CA GLY A 425 -38.82 6.07 11.34
C GLY A 425 -37.78 5.63 12.38
N ILE A 426 -37.62 4.33 12.68
CA ILE A 426 -36.92 3.85 13.89
C ILE A 426 -35.39 3.89 13.80
N SER A 427 -34.79 3.96 12.60
CA SER A 427 -33.34 3.72 12.44
C SER A 427 -32.49 4.96 12.12
N GLY A 428 -33.08 6.12 11.79
CA GLY A 428 -32.32 7.28 11.29
C GLY A 428 -31.52 7.03 10.00
N LEU A 429 -31.76 5.91 9.33
CA LEU A 429 -31.04 5.41 8.17
C LEU A 429 -31.72 5.90 6.89
N LEU A 430 -31.06 6.79 6.15
CA LEU A 430 -31.61 7.27 4.87
C LEU A 430 -31.34 6.21 3.80
N ARG A 431 -32.38 5.86 3.03
CA ARG A 431 -32.27 4.89 1.93
C ARG A 431 -32.89 5.44 0.66
N ALA A 432 -32.31 5.07 -0.47
CA ALA A 432 -32.95 5.17 -1.77
C ALA A 432 -32.77 3.85 -2.50
N GLU A 433 -33.86 3.35 -3.06
CA GLU A 433 -33.88 2.17 -3.92
C GLU A 433 -34.57 2.59 -5.23
N GLY A 434 -34.03 2.14 -6.36
CA GLY A 434 -34.62 2.44 -7.65
C GLY A 434 -33.69 2.13 -8.80
N HIS A 435 -34.02 1.08 -9.56
CA HIS A 435 -33.46 0.89 -10.89
C HIS A 435 -33.84 2.10 -11.76
N ASN A 436 -32.84 2.84 -12.25
CA ASN A 436 -33.03 4.00 -13.13
C ASN A 436 -33.79 5.18 -12.52
N ASN A 437 -33.57 5.50 -11.23
CA ASN A 437 -33.99 6.81 -10.73
C ASN A 437 -33.15 7.91 -11.43
N PRO A 438 -33.76 8.82 -12.23
CA PRO A 438 -33.03 9.86 -12.96
C PRO A 438 -32.30 10.84 -12.04
N ASP A 439 -32.68 10.88 -10.75
CA ASP A 439 -32.05 11.76 -9.77
C ASP A 439 -30.70 11.21 -9.26
N PHE A 440 -30.38 9.94 -9.50
CA PHE A 440 -29.10 9.40 -9.03
C PHE A 440 -27.92 10.00 -9.79
N PRO A 441 -26.89 10.49 -9.07
CA PRO A 441 -25.67 10.98 -9.69
C PRO A 441 -25.00 9.91 -10.54
N ARG A 442 -24.46 10.34 -11.67
CA ARG A 442 -23.67 9.47 -12.55
C ARG A 442 -22.37 9.06 -11.84
N VAL A 443 -22.22 7.75 -11.65
CA VAL A 443 -21.02 7.12 -11.06
C VAL A 443 -20.27 6.31 -12.10
N LEU A 444 -18.96 6.50 -12.15
CA LEU A 444 -18.04 5.72 -12.96
C LEU A 444 -17.16 4.86 -12.05
N ILE A 445 -16.82 3.66 -12.51
CA ILE A 445 -15.93 2.75 -11.79
C ILE A 445 -14.72 2.37 -12.64
N ASP A 446 -13.61 2.11 -11.96
CA ASP A 446 -12.37 1.65 -12.58
C ASP A 446 -11.67 0.59 -11.72
N GLY A 447 -11.49 -0.60 -12.27
CA GLY A 447 -10.98 -1.75 -11.53
C GLY A 447 -11.36 -3.08 -12.20
N PRO A 448 -11.23 -4.20 -11.46
CA PRO A 448 -10.74 -4.31 -10.08
C PRO A 448 -9.21 -4.21 -9.98
N TYR A 449 -8.71 -3.89 -8.77
CA TYR A 449 -7.30 -3.81 -8.45
C TYR A 449 -6.90 -4.75 -7.31
N GLY A 450 -5.68 -5.30 -7.43
CA GLY A 450 -5.10 -6.20 -6.45
C GLY A 450 -4.81 -5.52 -5.10
N ALA A 451 -5.01 -6.27 -4.01
CA ALA A 451 -4.77 -5.95 -2.62
C ALA A 451 -4.27 -7.22 -1.87
N PRO A 452 -3.65 -7.09 -0.69
CA PRO A 452 -3.01 -8.22 -0.01
C PRO A 452 -3.98 -9.29 0.52
N ALA A 453 -5.23 -8.92 0.83
CA ALA A 453 -6.21 -9.83 1.45
C ALA A 453 -6.89 -10.82 0.46
N GLN A 454 -6.17 -11.28 -0.58
CA GLN A 454 -6.71 -12.14 -1.64
C GLN A 454 -6.38 -13.62 -1.49
N ASP A 455 -5.34 -13.93 -0.71
CA ASP A 455 -4.78 -15.28 -0.64
C ASP A 455 -5.42 -16.10 0.49
N TYR A 456 -6.56 -15.65 1.03
CA TYR A 456 -7.26 -16.33 2.13
C TYR A 456 -7.70 -17.76 1.77
N LYS A 457 -7.90 -18.06 0.47
CA LYS A 457 -8.22 -19.41 -0.01
C LYS A 457 -7.03 -20.37 0.02
N GLU A 458 -5.81 -19.87 0.23
CA GLU A 458 -4.59 -20.71 0.34
C GLU A 458 -4.38 -21.26 1.76
N TYR A 459 -5.21 -20.85 2.72
CA TYR A 459 -5.08 -21.22 4.12
C TYR A 459 -6.32 -22.02 4.58
N GLU A 460 -6.09 -23.12 5.30
CA GLU A 460 -7.15 -23.96 5.88
C GLU A 460 -7.90 -23.26 7.03
N VAL A 461 -7.19 -22.40 7.77
CA VAL A 461 -7.73 -21.61 8.88
C VAL A 461 -7.43 -20.15 8.62
N VAL A 462 -8.48 -19.32 8.63
CA VAL A 462 -8.39 -17.88 8.39
C VAL A 462 -8.82 -17.11 9.63
N LEU A 463 -7.92 -16.26 10.14
CA LEU A 463 -8.20 -15.27 11.19
C LEU A 463 -8.32 -13.89 10.54
N LEU A 464 -9.52 -13.30 10.56
CA LEU A 464 -9.76 -11.96 10.03
C LEU A 464 -9.81 -10.94 11.18
N VAL A 465 -8.93 -9.95 11.15
CA VAL A 465 -8.83 -8.88 12.16
C VAL A 465 -9.02 -7.51 11.50
N GLY A 466 -10.22 -6.95 11.58
CA GLY A 466 -10.59 -5.70 10.92
C GLY A 466 -10.78 -4.55 11.88
N LEU A 467 -10.21 -3.37 11.56
CA LEU A 467 -10.40 -2.16 12.37
C LEU A 467 -10.91 -0.99 11.51
N GLY A 468 -12.08 -0.46 11.88
CA GLY A 468 -12.71 0.67 11.21
C GLY A 468 -12.93 0.40 9.72
N ILE A 469 -12.42 1.27 8.84
CA ILE A 469 -12.52 1.05 7.38
C ILE A 469 -11.71 -0.17 6.92
N GLY A 470 -10.71 -0.61 7.69
CA GLY A 470 -9.92 -1.80 7.39
C GLY A 470 -10.71 -3.11 7.45
N ALA A 471 -11.92 -3.11 8.03
CA ALA A 471 -12.83 -4.26 8.00
C ALA A 471 -13.55 -4.43 6.65
N THR A 472 -13.60 -3.39 5.80
CA THR A 472 -14.32 -3.45 4.52
C THR A 472 -13.92 -4.59 3.57
N PRO A 473 -12.62 -4.88 3.30
CA PRO A 473 -12.27 -6.03 2.46
C PRO A 473 -12.70 -7.37 3.07
N MET A 474 -12.77 -7.46 4.40
CA MET A 474 -13.16 -8.70 5.11
C MET A 474 -14.64 -9.01 4.91
N ILE A 475 -15.50 -8.00 4.75
CA ILE A 475 -16.92 -8.20 4.44
C ILE A 475 -17.08 -9.02 3.14
N SER A 476 -16.31 -8.70 2.10
CA SER A 476 -16.32 -9.45 0.85
C SER A 476 -15.80 -10.87 1.04
N ILE A 477 -14.73 -11.06 1.81
CA ILE A 477 -14.13 -12.37 2.09
C ILE A 477 -15.12 -13.26 2.83
N VAL A 478 -15.75 -12.75 3.89
CA VAL A 478 -16.74 -13.50 4.68
C VAL A 478 -17.92 -13.92 3.82
N LYS A 479 -18.47 -13.00 3.01
CA LYS A 479 -19.57 -13.34 2.10
C LYS A 479 -19.18 -14.40 1.07
N ASP A 480 -18.00 -14.29 0.47
CA ASP A 480 -17.50 -15.26 -0.51
C ASP A 480 -17.33 -16.64 0.14
N ILE A 481 -16.78 -16.71 1.36
CA ILE A 481 -16.67 -17.99 2.07
C ILE A 481 -18.06 -18.58 2.38
N VAL A 482 -18.99 -17.76 2.89
CA VAL A 482 -20.36 -18.22 3.19
C VAL A 482 -21.07 -18.71 1.92
N ASN A 483 -20.91 -18.02 0.79
CA ASN A 483 -21.50 -18.44 -0.48
C ASN A 483 -20.90 -19.76 -0.97
N ASN A 484 -19.58 -19.95 -0.86
CA ASN A 484 -18.94 -21.22 -1.21
C ASN A 484 -19.39 -22.36 -0.29
N MET A 485 -19.55 -22.10 1.02
CA MET A 485 -20.05 -23.10 1.98
C MET A 485 -21.46 -23.56 1.61
N LYS A 486 -22.36 -22.62 1.28
CA LYS A 486 -23.71 -22.95 0.83
C LYS A 486 -23.72 -23.74 -0.47
N ALA A 487 -22.86 -23.37 -1.43
CA ALA A 487 -22.74 -24.12 -2.68
C ALA A 487 -22.26 -25.55 -2.44
N ILE A 488 -21.32 -25.75 -1.50
CA ILE A 488 -20.87 -27.09 -1.09
C ILE A 488 -22.01 -27.86 -0.40
N GLU A 489 -22.77 -27.23 0.51
CA GLU A 489 -23.94 -27.87 1.15
C GLU A 489 -25.00 -28.27 0.11
N GLU A 490 -25.28 -27.42 -0.89
CA GLU A 490 -26.21 -27.71 -1.98
C GLU A 490 -25.67 -28.82 -2.91
N GLU A 491 -24.37 -28.84 -3.21
CA GLU A 491 -23.72 -29.92 -3.96
C GLU A 491 -23.73 -31.24 -3.18
N GLU A 492 -23.47 -31.21 -1.87
CA GLU A 492 -23.54 -32.38 -0.99
C GLU A 492 -24.97 -32.92 -0.87
N GLU A 493 -25.99 -32.07 -0.78
CA GLU A 493 -27.39 -32.51 -0.83
C GLU A 493 -27.73 -33.18 -2.17
N ASN A 494 -27.27 -32.61 -3.30
CA ASN A 494 -27.45 -33.21 -4.62
C ASN A 494 -26.62 -34.50 -4.82
N ASP A 495 -25.44 -34.61 -4.20
CA ASP A 495 -24.57 -35.79 -4.26
C ASP A 495 -25.03 -36.91 -3.32
N LEU A 496 -25.67 -36.57 -2.18
CA LEU A 496 -26.39 -37.50 -1.32
C LEU A 496 -27.62 -38.08 -2.03
N GLU A 497 -28.31 -37.30 -2.84
CA GLU A 497 -29.35 -37.81 -3.75
C GLU A 497 -28.77 -38.73 -4.84
N ASN A 498 -27.50 -38.55 -5.23
CA ASN A 498 -26.81 -39.34 -6.26
C ASN A 498 -25.83 -40.41 -5.74
N GLY A 499 -25.75 -40.62 -4.43
CA GLY A 499 -25.00 -41.71 -3.79
C GLY A 499 -23.46 -41.59 -3.82
N ARG A 500 -22.88 -40.40 -3.71
CA ARG A 500 -21.42 -40.21 -3.55
C ARG A 500 -21.10 -39.31 -2.36
N ASP A 501 -20.11 -39.72 -1.55
CA ASP A 501 -19.74 -39.08 -0.28
C ASP A 501 -18.33 -38.50 -0.38
N THR A 502 -18.19 -37.18 -0.29
CA THR A 502 -16.89 -36.48 -0.19
C THR A 502 -17.00 -35.22 0.68
N GLY A 503 -16.88 -35.37 2.00
CA GLY A 503 -16.86 -34.21 2.91
C GLY A 503 -15.52 -33.46 2.94
N VAL A 504 -15.58 -32.12 2.94
CA VAL A 504 -14.43 -31.23 3.19
C VAL A 504 -14.80 -30.21 4.29
N ASN A 505 -14.00 -30.14 5.37
CA ASN A 505 -14.22 -29.20 6.48
C ASN A 505 -13.33 -27.94 6.36
N THR A 506 -13.92 -26.74 6.52
CA THR A 506 -13.20 -25.46 6.65
C THR A 506 -13.62 -24.74 7.94
N THR A 507 -12.68 -24.26 8.77
CA THR A 507 -12.95 -23.57 10.04
C THR A 507 -12.55 -22.09 9.96
N ILE A 508 -13.43 -21.16 10.38
CA ILE A 508 -13.21 -19.70 10.30
C ILE A 508 -13.31 -19.05 11.68
N ILE A 509 -12.42 -18.09 11.97
CA ILE A 509 -12.47 -17.27 13.19
C ILE A 509 -12.45 -15.78 12.79
N ILE A 510 -13.47 -15.02 13.17
CA ILE A 510 -13.63 -13.59 12.83
C ILE A 510 -13.60 -12.76 14.13
N ILE A 511 -12.78 -11.71 14.17
CA ILE A 511 -12.76 -10.73 15.27
C ILE A 511 -13.02 -9.33 14.68
N ASP A 512 -14.22 -8.79 14.88
CA ASP A 512 -14.63 -7.42 14.52
C ASP A 512 -15.02 -6.65 15.79
N ASN A 513 -14.71 -5.35 15.83
CA ASN A 513 -14.85 -4.50 17.02
C ASN A 513 -15.62 -3.20 16.76
N ASN A 514 -16.71 -3.28 15.98
CA ASN A 514 -17.71 -2.22 15.91
C ASN A 514 -19.13 -2.74 15.64
N TYR A 515 -20.04 -2.46 16.60
CA TYR A 515 -21.48 -2.77 16.60
C TYR A 515 -21.79 -4.23 16.21
N GLU A 516 -21.84 -5.11 17.23
CA GLU A 516 -21.98 -6.58 17.15
C GLU A 516 -22.42 -7.14 15.78
N PRO A 517 -21.58 -8.00 15.18
CA PRO A 517 -21.83 -9.42 15.39
C PRO A 517 -20.56 -10.25 15.64
N PHE A 518 -20.62 -11.13 16.64
CA PHE A 518 -19.76 -12.31 16.70
C PHE A 518 -20.28 -13.35 15.70
N PHE A 519 -19.44 -13.88 14.82
CA PHE A 519 -19.79 -15.05 14.02
C PHE A 519 -18.91 -16.24 14.42
N PHE A 520 -19.54 -17.16 15.15
CA PHE A 520 -19.12 -18.55 15.21
C PHE A 520 -20.10 -19.36 14.39
N TRP A 521 -19.58 -20.30 13.61
CA TRP A 521 -20.38 -21.42 13.15
C TRP A 521 -19.63 -22.70 13.46
N THR A 522 -20.20 -23.51 14.35
CA THR A 522 -19.88 -24.94 14.44
C THR A 522 -21.21 -25.67 14.26
N GLN A 523 -21.35 -26.44 13.19
CA GLN A 523 -22.54 -27.25 12.97
C GLN A 523 -22.38 -28.54 13.80
N LYS A 524 -23.21 -28.72 14.83
CA LYS A 524 -23.48 -30.04 15.41
C LYS A 524 -24.99 -30.18 15.62
N LYS A 525 -25.60 -31.16 14.96
CA LYS A 525 -27.02 -31.52 15.06
C LYS A 525 -27.39 -31.84 16.53
N GLY A 526 -28.37 -31.13 17.10
CA GLY A 526 -29.02 -31.45 18.38
C GLY A 526 -29.72 -30.26 19.05
N PRO A 527 -30.85 -30.43 19.77
CA PRO A 527 -31.70 -29.33 20.22
C PRO A 527 -31.35 -28.82 21.63
N ILE A 528 -31.52 -27.50 21.87
CA ILE A 528 -32.11 -26.82 23.05
C ILE A 528 -31.61 -25.38 23.19
N GLN A 529 -32.54 -24.50 23.58
CA GLN A 529 -32.47 -23.04 23.74
C GLN A 529 -31.57 -22.54 24.90
N ASP A 530 -31.09 -21.30 24.66
CA ASP A 530 -30.87 -20.18 25.57
C ASP A 530 -29.55 -19.97 26.37
N LYS A 531 -28.92 -18.85 25.97
CA LYS A 531 -28.11 -17.84 26.70
C LYS A 531 -26.59 -18.00 26.88
N LYS A 532 -25.92 -17.07 26.17
CA LYS A 532 -24.75 -16.23 26.51
C LYS A 532 -23.53 -16.93 27.12
N SER A 533 -22.53 -17.23 26.29
CA SER A 533 -21.07 -17.22 26.55
C SER A 533 -20.30 -17.57 25.25
N ILE A 534 -19.09 -17.04 25.05
CA ILE A 534 -18.36 -16.93 23.77
C ILE A 534 -16.94 -17.58 23.85
N LEU A 535 -16.47 -18.22 22.73
CA LEU A 535 -15.07 -18.54 22.28
C LEU A 535 -14.28 -19.70 23.00
N LEU A 536 -13.42 -20.58 22.41
CA LEU A 536 -12.84 -20.80 21.04
C LEU A 536 -12.04 -22.16 20.93
N LEU A 537 -12.01 -22.86 19.78
CA LEU A 537 -11.16 -24.04 19.41
C LEU A 537 -10.74 -23.88 17.92
N GLY A 538 -9.67 -24.41 17.31
CA GLY A 538 -8.47 -25.18 17.67
C GLY A 538 -7.66 -25.60 16.40
N TYR A 539 -6.35 -25.88 16.58
CA TYR A 539 -5.44 -26.85 15.91
C TYR A 539 -4.88 -26.78 14.45
N LYS A 540 -3.55 -27.05 14.42
CA LYS A 540 -2.61 -27.76 13.48
C LYS A 540 -2.26 -27.19 12.09
N ARG A 541 -0.94 -27.01 11.91
CA ARG A 541 -0.16 -26.78 10.66
C ARG A 541 -0.36 -25.43 9.98
N ALA A 542 0.09 -24.35 10.63
CA ALA A 542 0.57 -23.16 9.93
C ALA A 542 1.83 -22.66 10.64
N ARG A 543 2.79 -22.10 9.89
CA ARG A 543 4.10 -21.69 10.43
C ARG A 543 4.26 -20.18 10.66
N LEU A 544 3.26 -19.35 10.35
CA LEU A 544 3.22 -17.94 10.79
C LEU A 544 1.84 -17.32 10.52
N VAL A 545 1.33 -16.48 11.43
CA VAL A 545 0.11 -15.68 11.22
C VAL A 545 0.50 -14.36 10.54
N ARG A 546 0.08 -14.15 9.28
CA ARG A 546 0.28 -12.89 8.56
C ARG A 546 -0.94 -11.99 8.76
N LEU A 547 -0.83 -11.03 9.68
CA LEU A 547 -1.83 -9.97 9.87
C LEU A 547 -1.66 -8.92 8.75
N VAL A 548 -2.69 -8.71 7.93
CA VAL A 548 -2.72 -7.73 6.82
C VAL A 548 -3.18 -6.35 7.29
#